data_AF-A0A932CVG0-F1
#
_entry.id   AF-A0A932CVG0-F1
#
_cell.length_a   1.000
_cell.length_b   1.000
_cell.length_c   1.000
_cell.angle_alpha   90.00
_cell.angle_beta   90.00
_cell.angle_gamma   90.00
#
_symmetry.space_group_name_H-M   'P 1'
#
loop_
_entity.id
_entity.type
_entity.pdbx_description
1 polymer ?
#
loop_
_entity_poly.entity_id
_entity_poly.type
_entity_poly.pdbx_seq_one_letter_code
_entity_poly.pdbx_strand_id
1 'polypeptide(L)'
;MTNARFALLALACLLASCSRRRGDAGGGDGDSDADADVDSDADGDSDGDADPPVCSLDCPAGYECVVGVCGGGDPEALTLDVPSVHVSGNVTVNGDRPATGSSCGGCPECSKASVSFVSEGGSSFSTAIPCSSTAYAFDLDVAPGTYVVSVYGYGEAYAALPPGTAIADPALVIDAGTLDLTLDVQSVHVSGNVTVNGDRPATGSDCGGCPECSKASVSFVSEEGSSFSTAIPCSSTAYAFDLDVAPGTYAVSVYGYGETYAALPPGTATADPALVIDGDTLDLTLDVQSVHVSGNVTVNGDRPATGSDCGGCPECSKASVSFVSEEGSSFSTAIPCSSTAYAFDLDVAPGTYAVSVYGYGETYAALPPGTALADPALVIDGDTLDLTLDVQSVHVSGNVTVNGDRPATGSDCGGCPECSKASVTFAGEEGGSFSTAIPCSSTAYAFDLDVAPGTYGVNVYGYGETYAELPAGTAAVVGSLRIP
;
A
#
# COMPACT_ATOMS: atom_id res chain seq x y z
N MET A 1 15.62 -4.18 29.12
CA MET A 1 16.15 -4.78 27.88
C MET A 1 15.05 -5.67 27.31
N THR A 2 14.84 -5.60 25.98
CA THR A 2 13.76 -6.17 25.17
C THR A 2 12.38 -5.53 25.33
N ASN A 3 12.09 -4.53 24.49
CA ASN A 3 10.79 -4.27 23.84
C ASN A 3 10.88 -2.95 23.03
N ALA A 4 11.37 -3.03 21.79
CA ALA A 4 11.44 -1.90 20.85
C ALA A 4 11.43 -2.38 19.39
N ARG A 5 10.64 -3.41 19.06
CA ARG A 5 10.62 -4.02 17.71
C ARG A 5 9.24 -4.13 17.05
N PHE A 6 8.21 -3.49 17.59
CA PHE A 6 6.85 -3.59 17.02
C PHE A 6 6.38 -2.36 16.22
N ALA A 7 7.17 -1.29 16.13
CA ALA A 7 6.74 -0.04 15.48
C ALA A 7 7.13 0.09 13.98
N LEU A 8 7.79 -0.91 13.38
CA LEU A 8 8.38 -0.77 12.03
C LEU A 8 7.67 -1.53 10.90
N LEU A 9 6.56 -2.24 11.18
CA LEU A 9 5.92 -3.12 10.17
C LEU A 9 4.64 -2.57 9.52
N ALA A 10 4.10 -1.43 9.97
CA ALA A 10 2.81 -0.93 9.47
C ALA A 10 2.90 0.01 8.25
N LEU A 11 4.10 0.41 7.81
CA LEU A 11 4.27 1.41 6.74
C LEU A 11 4.51 0.82 5.34
N ALA A 12 4.59 -0.51 5.19
CA ALA A 12 5.01 -1.15 3.93
C ALA A 12 3.87 -1.63 3.02
N CYS A 13 2.60 -1.53 3.42
CA CYS A 13 1.47 -2.08 2.64
C CYS A 13 0.66 -1.07 1.82
N LEU A 14 0.92 0.24 1.92
CA LEU A 14 0.09 1.27 1.28
C LEU A 14 0.54 1.73 -0.11
N LEU A 15 1.70 1.28 -0.62
CA LEU A 15 2.25 1.76 -1.90
C LEU A 15 1.99 0.85 -3.12
N ALA A 16 1.23 -0.24 -2.98
CA ALA A 16 1.05 -1.21 -4.08
C ALA A 16 -0.29 -1.11 -4.84
N SER A 17 -1.16 -0.15 -4.51
CA SER A 17 -2.55 -0.16 -5.00
C SER A 17 -2.99 1.16 -5.64
N CYS A 18 -2.19 1.73 -6.53
CA CYS A 18 -2.68 2.78 -7.45
C CYS A 18 -1.97 2.70 -8.81
N SER A 19 -2.38 1.73 -9.63
CA SER A 19 -2.23 1.81 -11.09
C SER A 19 -3.43 1.13 -11.75
N ARG A 20 -4.56 1.84 -11.83
CA ARG A 20 -5.72 1.42 -12.62
C ARG A 20 -5.65 2.06 -14.01
N ARG A 21 -5.47 1.19 -15.00
CA ARG A 21 -5.57 1.48 -16.44
C ARG A 21 -6.96 2.00 -16.80
N ARG A 22 -7.02 3.17 -17.45
CA ARG A 22 -8.18 3.61 -18.24
C ARG A 22 -8.11 2.94 -19.62
N GLY A 23 -9.06 2.05 -19.92
CA GLY A 23 -9.33 1.55 -21.26
C GLY A 23 -10.62 2.17 -21.77
N ASP A 24 -10.50 3.03 -22.78
CA ASP A 24 -11.61 3.70 -23.46
C ASP A 24 -12.24 2.73 -24.48
N ALA A 25 -13.56 2.57 -24.45
CA ALA A 25 -14.32 1.69 -25.33
C ALA A 25 -15.32 2.53 -26.13
N GLY A 26 -15.00 2.81 -27.40
CA GLY A 26 -15.91 3.39 -28.37
C GLY A 26 -16.39 2.33 -29.36
N GLY A 27 -17.64 1.91 -29.23
CA GLY A 27 -18.36 1.09 -30.20
C GLY A 27 -18.98 1.92 -31.34
N GLY A 28 -19.14 1.28 -32.50
CA GLY A 28 -19.88 1.82 -33.64
C GLY A 28 -20.31 0.69 -34.57
N ASP A 29 -21.59 0.33 -34.49
CA ASP A 29 -22.30 -0.63 -35.33
C ASP A 29 -22.53 -0.12 -36.77
N GLY A 30 -22.71 -1.07 -37.70
CA GLY A 30 -23.88 -1.03 -38.59
C GLY A 30 -23.65 -0.81 -40.09
N ASP A 31 -23.72 -1.92 -40.82
CA ASP A 31 -24.37 -2.15 -42.12
C ASP A 31 -24.09 -1.27 -43.35
N SER A 32 -23.68 -1.92 -44.45
CA SER A 32 -24.34 -1.75 -45.76
C SER A 32 -23.90 -2.81 -46.80
N ASP A 33 -24.92 -3.55 -47.26
CA ASP A 33 -25.31 -3.83 -48.65
C ASP A 33 -24.32 -4.24 -49.75
N ALA A 34 -24.82 -5.23 -50.49
CA ALA A 34 -24.45 -5.65 -51.83
C ALA A 34 -24.63 -4.55 -52.89
N ASP A 35 -23.74 -4.50 -53.89
CA ASP A 35 -24.04 -4.88 -55.28
C ASP A 35 -22.90 -4.54 -56.26
N ALA A 36 -22.74 -5.44 -57.22
CA ALA A 36 -22.34 -5.24 -58.62
C ALA A 36 -20.93 -4.73 -59.02
N ASP A 37 -20.13 -5.68 -59.53
CA ASP A 37 -19.53 -5.74 -60.86
C ASP A 37 -19.36 -4.42 -61.66
N VAL A 38 -18.11 -4.07 -62.03
CA VAL A 38 -17.66 -3.81 -63.42
C VAL A 38 -16.14 -4.02 -63.52
N ASP A 39 -15.74 -4.74 -64.57
CA ASP A 39 -14.39 -5.07 -65.05
C ASP A 39 -13.41 -3.89 -65.20
N SER A 40 -12.12 -4.23 -65.08
CA SER A 40 -11.06 -4.15 -66.12
C SER A 40 -9.74 -3.52 -65.67
N ASP A 41 -8.72 -4.38 -65.65
CA ASP A 41 -7.29 -4.19 -65.96
C ASP A 41 -6.70 -2.77 -65.88
N ALA A 42 -5.78 -2.57 -64.95
CA ALA A 42 -4.50 -1.90 -65.22
C ALA A 42 -3.54 -2.08 -64.04
N ASP A 43 -2.33 -2.52 -64.38
CA ASP A 43 -1.14 -2.62 -63.53
C ASP A 43 -0.88 -1.35 -62.71
N GLY A 44 -0.59 -1.52 -61.43
CA GLY A 44 -0.15 -0.44 -60.55
C GLY A 44 0.36 -1.01 -59.23
N ASP A 45 1.68 -1.14 -59.13
CA ASP A 45 2.42 -1.34 -57.88
C ASP A 45 1.89 -0.41 -56.79
N SER A 46 1.38 -1.00 -55.72
CA SER A 46 1.27 -0.33 -54.43
C SER A 46 1.78 -1.30 -53.38
N ASP A 47 3.07 -1.17 -53.08
CA ASP A 47 3.70 -1.67 -51.86
C ASP A 47 2.84 -1.19 -50.68
N GLY A 48 1.99 -2.09 -50.20
CA GLY A 48 1.29 -1.92 -48.94
C GLY A 48 2.27 -2.17 -47.83
N ASP A 49 3.05 -1.13 -47.49
CA ASP A 49 3.75 -1.02 -46.21
C ASP A 49 2.68 -0.95 -45.11
N ALA A 50 2.13 -2.12 -44.75
CA ALA A 50 1.57 -2.30 -43.42
C ALA A 50 2.76 -2.16 -42.47
N ASP A 51 2.78 -1.08 -41.70
CA ASP A 51 3.79 -0.84 -40.68
C ASP A 51 4.04 -2.16 -39.93
N PRO A 52 5.30 -2.65 -39.85
CA PRO A 52 5.58 -3.92 -39.21
C PRO A 52 5.04 -3.87 -37.77
N PRO A 53 4.47 -4.97 -37.25
CA PRO A 53 3.98 -5.00 -35.88
C PRO A 53 5.12 -4.62 -34.94
N VAL A 54 4.99 -3.47 -34.28
CA VAL A 54 6.01 -2.96 -33.36
C VAL A 54 5.78 -3.59 -32.00
N CYS A 55 6.71 -4.42 -31.57
CA CYS A 55 6.79 -4.83 -30.17
C CYS A 55 7.37 -3.66 -29.37
N SER A 56 6.81 -3.36 -28.20
CA SER A 56 7.23 -2.24 -27.35
C SER A 56 8.66 -2.37 -26.82
N LEU A 57 9.22 -3.58 -26.89
CA LEU A 57 10.62 -3.92 -26.61
C LEU A 57 11.12 -4.82 -27.76
N ASP A 58 12.36 -4.64 -28.19
CA ASP A 58 12.97 -5.49 -29.22
C ASP A 58 12.90 -6.96 -28.82
N CYS A 59 12.47 -7.81 -29.74
CA CYS A 59 12.39 -9.23 -29.46
C CYS A 59 13.79 -9.83 -29.24
N PRO A 60 13.94 -10.73 -28.26
CA PRO A 60 15.20 -11.42 -28.03
C PRO A 60 15.74 -12.08 -29.30
N ALA A 61 17.06 -12.21 -29.41
CA ALA A 61 17.68 -12.80 -30.59
C ALA A 61 17.06 -14.18 -30.93
N GLY A 62 16.62 -14.33 -32.18
CA GLY A 62 15.92 -15.54 -32.66
C GLY A 62 14.40 -15.50 -32.54
N TYR A 63 13.82 -14.46 -31.93
CA TYR A 63 12.38 -14.22 -31.86
C TYR A 63 11.97 -13.07 -32.79
N GLU A 64 10.77 -13.17 -33.38
CA GLU A 64 10.19 -12.17 -34.26
C GLU A 64 8.94 -11.58 -33.63
N CYS A 65 8.69 -10.28 -33.84
CA CYS A 65 7.46 -9.67 -33.38
C CYS A 65 6.29 -10.12 -34.27
N VAL A 66 5.36 -10.89 -33.69
CA VAL A 66 4.15 -11.37 -34.36
C VAL A 66 2.96 -10.81 -33.59
N VAL A 67 2.29 -9.81 -34.16
CA VAL A 67 1.09 -9.16 -33.57
C VAL A 67 1.33 -8.62 -32.15
N GLY A 68 2.47 -7.95 -31.94
CA GLY A 68 2.84 -7.37 -30.64
C GLY A 68 3.36 -8.38 -29.61
N VAL A 69 3.60 -9.63 -30.02
CA VAL A 69 4.18 -10.67 -29.16
C VAL A 69 5.42 -11.25 -29.84
N CYS A 70 6.52 -11.36 -29.10
CA CYS A 70 7.73 -12.04 -29.58
C CYS A 70 7.50 -13.55 -29.69
N GLY A 71 7.50 -14.08 -30.91
CA GLY A 71 7.23 -15.48 -31.24
C GLY A 71 8.23 -16.06 -32.24
N GLY A 72 8.12 -17.37 -32.51
CA GLY A 72 8.92 -18.05 -33.54
C GLY A 72 10.34 -18.46 -33.16
N GLY A 73 10.85 -18.00 -32.00
CA GLY A 73 12.18 -18.38 -31.50
C GLY A 73 12.23 -19.68 -30.70
N ASP A 74 13.44 -20.22 -30.55
CA ASP A 74 13.72 -21.40 -29.72
C ASP A 74 13.84 -20.99 -28.23
N PRO A 75 12.91 -21.43 -27.35
CA PRO A 75 12.97 -21.13 -25.92
C PRO A 75 14.20 -21.70 -25.22
N GLU A 76 14.87 -22.70 -25.79
CA GLU A 76 16.11 -23.24 -25.24
C GLU A 76 17.36 -22.42 -25.65
N ALA A 77 17.22 -21.48 -26.59
CA ALA A 77 18.30 -20.62 -27.10
C ALA A 77 18.10 -19.11 -26.80
N LEU A 78 17.14 -18.77 -25.94
CA LEU A 78 16.81 -17.40 -25.56
C LEU A 78 18.01 -16.71 -24.89
N THR A 79 18.50 -15.63 -25.50
CA THR A 79 19.53 -14.76 -24.92
C THR A 79 18.91 -13.42 -24.56
N LEU A 80 18.88 -13.09 -23.27
CA LEU A 80 18.43 -11.81 -22.75
C LEU A 80 19.67 -11.02 -22.32
N ASP A 81 20.01 -9.97 -23.08
CA ASP A 81 21.06 -9.03 -22.70
C ASP A 81 20.42 -7.82 -22.01
N VAL A 82 21.02 -7.40 -20.89
CA VAL A 82 20.58 -6.21 -20.15
C VAL A 82 21.72 -5.21 -20.26
N PRO A 83 21.66 -4.25 -21.21
CA PRO A 83 22.70 -3.25 -21.33
C PRO A 83 22.78 -2.45 -20.03
N SER A 84 23.99 -2.26 -19.52
CA SER A 84 24.24 -1.44 -18.35
C SER A 84 25.23 -0.33 -18.66
N VAL A 85 24.99 0.83 -18.06
CA VAL A 85 25.82 2.03 -18.15
C VAL A 85 26.08 2.55 -16.75
N HIS A 86 27.29 3.05 -16.55
CA HIS A 86 27.74 3.50 -15.23
C HIS A 86 27.33 4.93 -14.96
N VAL A 87 26.76 5.19 -13.79
CA VAL A 87 26.32 6.51 -13.35
C VAL A 87 26.93 6.85 -12.00
N SER A 88 27.57 8.01 -11.91
CA SER A 88 28.12 8.51 -10.64
C SER A 88 28.00 10.01 -10.53
N GLY A 89 27.99 10.49 -9.29
CA GLY A 89 27.65 11.87 -9.01
C GLY A 89 27.66 12.22 -7.54
N ASN A 90 27.09 13.37 -7.21
CA ASN A 90 26.90 13.84 -5.84
C ASN A 90 25.49 14.42 -5.64
N VAL A 91 25.06 14.42 -4.38
CA VAL A 91 23.81 15.07 -3.96
C VAL A 91 24.13 16.43 -3.32
N THR A 92 23.42 17.46 -3.75
CA THR A 92 23.40 18.80 -3.13
C THR A 92 22.01 19.15 -2.63
N VAL A 93 21.93 20.12 -1.73
CA VAL A 93 20.69 20.76 -1.30
C VAL A 93 20.83 22.25 -1.53
N ASN A 94 19.91 22.83 -2.30
CA ASN A 94 19.96 24.25 -2.69
C ASN A 94 21.33 24.68 -3.27
N GLY A 95 21.97 23.79 -4.03
CA GLY A 95 23.30 23.97 -4.63
C GLY A 95 24.48 23.77 -3.68
N ASP A 96 24.23 23.56 -2.37
CA ASP A 96 25.26 23.37 -1.36
C ASP A 96 25.40 21.90 -0.94
N ARG A 97 26.58 21.54 -0.44
CA ARG A 97 26.80 20.19 0.10
C ARG A 97 26.10 20.05 1.45
N PRO A 98 25.25 19.03 1.66
CA PRO A 98 24.55 18.83 2.93
C PRO A 98 25.52 18.62 4.10
N ALA A 99 25.13 19.09 5.29
CA ALA A 99 25.84 18.78 6.52
C ALA A 99 25.54 17.33 6.96
N THR A 100 26.54 16.63 7.47
CA THR A 100 26.35 15.29 8.04
C THR A 100 25.91 15.39 9.50
N GLY A 101 24.81 14.70 9.82
CA GLY A 101 24.18 14.72 11.14
C GLY A 101 24.93 13.88 12.18
N SER A 102 24.53 14.04 13.45
CA SER A 102 25.18 13.42 14.60
C SER A 102 25.06 11.89 14.64
N SER A 103 23.97 11.32 14.09
CA SER A 103 23.73 9.87 14.04
C SER A 103 24.77 9.12 13.19
N CYS A 104 25.48 9.81 12.29
CA CYS A 104 26.57 9.23 11.52
C CYS A 104 27.88 9.02 12.30
N GLY A 105 28.02 9.62 13.49
CA GLY A 105 29.28 9.58 14.26
C GLY A 105 29.69 8.18 14.74
N GLY A 106 28.74 7.24 14.86
CA GLY A 106 28.97 5.89 15.38
C GLY A 106 29.00 4.76 14.34
N CYS A 107 28.69 5.06 13.07
CA CYS A 107 28.51 4.03 12.04
C CYS A 107 28.85 4.56 10.64
N PRO A 108 30.11 4.45 10.18
CA PRO A 108 30.53 4.96 8.87
C PRO A 108 29.87 4.26 7.68
N GLU A 109 29.44 3.01 7.86
CA GLU A 109 28.78 2.19 6.84
C GLU A 109 27.26 2.37 6.82
N CYS A 110 26.69 3.01 7.85
CA CYS A 110 25.26 3.31 7.88
C CYS A 110 24.91 4.31 6.79
N SER A 111 23.75 4.17 6.18
CA SER A 111 23.25 5.07 5.16
C SER A 111 22.72 6.36 5.80
N LYS A 112 23.05 7.50 5.19
CA LYS A 112 22.51 8.81 5.57
C LYS A 112 21.56 9.42 4.53
N ALA A 113 21.56 8.86 3.33
CA ALA A 113 20.61 9.12 2.26
C ALA A 113 20.61 7.94 1.29
N SER A 114 19.69 7.94 0.33
CA SER A 114 19.76 7.06 -0.85
C SER A 114 19.32 7.82 -2.09
N VAL A 115 19.74 7.33 -3.25
CA VAL A 115 19.31 7.81 -4.56
C VAL A 115 18.60 6.67 -5.27
N SER A 116 17.46 6.96 -5.88
CA SER A 116 16.67 5.99 -6.63
C SER A 116 16.36 6.50 -8.03
N PHE A 117 16.43 5.62 -9.01
CA PHE A 117 16.11 5.84 -10.42
C PHE A 117 14.96 4.90 -10.75
N VAL A 118 13.80 5.44 -11.12
CA VAL A 118 12.61 4.65 -11.46
C VAL A 118 12.12 5.04 -12.84
N SER A 119 12.02 4.06 -13.73
CA SER A 119 11.45 4.23 -15.06
C SER A 119 9.95 3.94 -15.07
N GLU A 120 9.23 4.50 -16.04
CA GLU A 120 7.81 4.22 -16.25
C GLU A 120 7.52 2.73 -16.52
N GLY A 121 8.49 2.02 -17.13
CA GLY A 121 8.40 0.58 -17.39
C GLY A 121 8.62 -0.32 -16.18
N GLY A 122 8.87 0.26 -14.99
CA GLY A 122 9.05 -0.48 -13.73
C GLY A 122 10.50 -0.89 -13.42
N SER A 123 11.48 -0.58 -14.28
CA SER A 123 12.89 -0.73 -13.92
C SER A 123 13.25 0.25 -12.81
N SER A 124 13.87 -0.24 -11.75
CA SER A 124 14.27 0.56 -10.59
C SER A 124 15.70 0.22 -10.14
N PHE A 125 16.51 1.24 -9.91
CA PHE A 125 17.87 1.11 -9.39
C PHE A 125 18.04 2.05 -8.20
N SER A 126 18.70 1.60 -7.14
CA SER A 126 18.93 2.44 -5.97
C SER A 126 20.29 2.18 -5.35
N THR A 127 20.90 3.23 -4.83
CA THR A 127 22.15 3.14 -4.09
C THR A 127 22.09 3.99 -2.83
N ALA A 128 22.70 3.50 -1.75
CA ALA A 128 22.74 4.21 -0.48
C ALA A 128 23.99 5.07 -0.38
N ILE A 129 23.85 6.28 0.16
CA ILE A 129 24.97 7.17 0.47
C ILE A 129 25.40 6.88 1.92
N PRO A 130 26.60 6.29 2.13
CA PRO A 130 27.06 5.97 3.48
C PRO A 130 27.48 7.22 4.26
N CYS A 131 27.43 7.14 5.58
CA CYS A 131 27.89 8.17 6.50
C CYS A 131 29.36 8.56 6.29
N SER A 132 30.18 7.62 5.83
CA SER A 132 31.59 7.85 5.47
C SER A 132 31.79 8.74 4.22
N SER A 133 30.76 8.89 3.38
CA SER A 133 30.83 9.71 2.17
C SER A 133 30.83 11.20 2.53
N THR A 134 31.98 11.86 2.38
CA THR A 134 32.11 13.30 2.68
C THR A 134 31.62 14.20 1.55
N ALA A 135 31.43 13.65 0.34
CA ALA A 135 30.98 14.36 -0.84
C ALA A 135 29.51 14.08 -1.19
N TYR A 136 28.81 13.26 -0.40
CA TYR A 136 27.48 12.74 -0.76
C TYR A 136 27.48 12.08 -2.14
N ALA A 137 28.59 11.42 -2.44
CA ALA A 137 28.76 10.72 -3.71
C ALA A 137 27.86 9.49 -3.78
N PHE A 138 27.30 9.25 -4.95
CA PHE A 138 26.60 8.04 -5.33
C PHE A 138 27.23 7.45 -6.58
N ASP A 139 27.11 6.13 -6.71
CA ASP A 139 27.73 5.33 -7.74
C ASP A 139 26.88 4.06 -7.94
N LEU A 140 26.44 3.81 -9.17
CA LEU A 140 25.65 2.65 -9.55
C LEU A 140 25.69 2.41 -11.07
N ASP A 141 25.41 1.17 -11.47
CA ASP A 141 25.14 0.84 -12.87
C ASP A 141 23.63 0.75 -13.10
N VAL A 142 23.14 1.35 -14.19
CA VAL A 142 21.72 1.37 -14.58
C VAL A 142 21.57 0.92 -16.02
N ALA A 143 20.37 0.45 -16.40
CA ALA A 143 20.06 0.28 -17.82
C ALA A 143 19.90 1.64 -18.51
N PRO A 144 20.20 1.78 -19.81
CA PRO A 144 19.83 2.98 -20.54
C PRO A 144 18.31 3.23 -20.49
N GLY A 145 17.90 4.49 -20.37
CA GLY A 145 16.48 4.86 -20.31
C GLY A 145 16.23 6.23 -19.69
N THR A 146 14.94 6.56 -19.53
CA THR A 146 14.47 7.78 -18.85
C THR A 146 13.96 7.43 -17.46
N TYR A 147 14.39 8.18 -16.46
CA TYR A 147 14.13 7.91 -15.05
C TYR A 147 13.61 9.14 -14.31
N VAL A 148 12.63 8.93 -13.43
CA VAL A 148 12.40 9.81 -12.29
C VAL A 148 13.50 9.49 -11.27
N VAL A 149 14.28 10.50 -10.91
CA VAL A 149 15.38 10.39 -9.96
C VAL A 149 15.00 11.09 -8.66
N SER A 150 15.03 10.32 -7.57
CA SER A 150 14.70 10.82 -6.25
C SER A 150 15.84 10.59 -5.26
N VAL A 151 15.90 11.49 -4.26
CA VAL A 151 16.82 11.42 -3.13
C VAL A 151 15.98 11.23 -1.88
N TYR A 152 16.29 10.19 -1.10
CA TYR A 152 15.67 9.96 0.20
C TYR A 152 16.60 10.42 1.32
N GLY A 153 16.13 11.35 2.16
CA GLY A 153 16.81 11.79 3.38
C GLY A 153 16.26 11.08 4.62
N TYR A 154 17.15 10.56 5.47
CA TYR A 154 16.76 9.95 6.77
C TYR A 154 16.53 11.00 7.88
N GLY A 155 16.41 12.28 7.50
CA GLY A 155 16.23 13.42 8.40
C GLY A 155 17.53 14.01 8.97
N GLU A 156 17.40 15.16 9.64
CA GLU A 156 18.52 16.00 10.09
C GLU A 156 19.54 15.29 10.99
N ALA A 157 19.09 14.29 11.75
CA ALA A 157 19.96 13.49 12.59
C ALA A 157 21.03 12.74 11.78
N TYR A 158 20.77 12.45 10.50
CA TYR A 158 21.69 11.78 9.57
C TYR A 158 22.32 12.73 8.57
N ALA A 159 21.53 13.63 7.98
CA ALA A 159 21.99 14.62 7.03
C ALA A 159 21.03 15.81 6.99
N ALA A 160 21.55 17.00 6.68
CA ALA A 160 20.73 18.18 6.36
C ALA A 160 20.09 18.03 4.96
N LEU A 161 19.20 17.06 4.84
CA LEU A 161 18.35 16.73 3.70
C LEU A 161 16.90 16.69 4.20
N PRO A 162 15.91 17.07 3.38
CA PRO A 162 14.50 16.87 3.69
C PRO A 162 14.20 15.44 4.20
N PRO A 163 13.43 15.27 5.28
CA PRO A 163 13.10 13.95 5.83
C PRO A 163 12.06 13.23 4.96
N GLY A 164 12.54 12.49 3.97
CA GLY A 164 11.72 11.74 3.04
C GLY A 164 12.28 11.77 1.62
N THR A 165 11.42 11.51 0.64
CA THR A 165 11.73 11.43 -0.79
C THR A 165 11.52 12.80 -1.44
N ALA A 166 12.57 13.36 -2.03
CA ALA A 166 12.50 14.51 -2.92
C ALA A 166 12.84 14.09 -4.35
N ILE A 167 12.07 14.54 -5.34
CA ILE A 167 12.42 14.37 -6.76
C ILE A 167 13.49 15.40 -7.12
N ALA A 168 14.67 14.92 -7.51
CA ALA A 168 15.78 15.77 -7.95
C ALA A 168 15.77 16.00 -9.47
N ASP A 169 15.33 15.01 -10.24
CA ASP A 169 15.12 15.13 -11.69
C ASP A 169 13.90 14.28 -12.09
N PRO A 170 12.82 14.88 -12.64
CA PRO A 170 11.62 14.13 -13.01
C PRO A 170 11.78 13.31 -14.31
N ALA A 171 12.81 13.54 -15.12
CA ALA A 171 12.93 12.91 -16.44
C ALA A 171 14.40 12.82 -16.90
N LEU A 172 15.29 12.31 -16.06
CA LEU A 172 16.69 12.15 -16.40
C LEU A 172 16.86 11.08 -17.48
N VAL A 173 17.42 11.47 -18.62
CA VAL A 173 17.75 10.55 -19.73
C VAL A 173 19.19 10.05 -19.57
N ILE A 174 19.36 8.73 -19.61
CA ILE A 174 20.64 8.05 -19.48
C ILE A 174 20.81 7.12 -20.68
N ASP A 175 21.56 7.55 -21.70
CA ASP A 175 21.82 6.74 -22.91
C ASP A 175 23.22 6.12 -22.91
N ALA A 176 24.11 6.63 -22.06
CA ALA A 176 25.50 6.21 -21.94
C ALA A 176 25.98 6.45 -20.50
N GLY A 177 27.23 6.09 -20.19
CA GLY A 177 27.79 6.34 -18.87
C GLY A 177 27.81 7.84 -18.54
N THR A 178 27.22 8.22 -17.40
CA THR A 178 27.08 9.61 -16.94
C THR A 178 27.88 9.79 -15.66
N LEU A 179 28.96 10.58 -15.74
CA LEU A 179 29.83 10.87 -14.59
C LEU A 179 29.59 12.29 -14.10
N ASP A 180 29.96 12.54 -12.83
CA ASP A 180 29.89 13.85 -12.19
C ASP A 180 28.48 14.47 -12.21
N LEU A 181 27.43 13.64 -12.18
CA LEU A 181 26.05 14.09 -12.11
C LEU A 181 25.78 14.77 -10.76
N THR A 182 25.32 16.02 -10.78
CA THR A 182 24.84 16.69 -9.56
C THR A 182 23.33 16.57 -9.49
N LEU A 183 22.85 15.87 -8.46
CA LEU A 183 21.45 15.81 -8.09
C LEU A 183 21.19 16.86 -7.02
N ASP A 184 20.59 17.97 -7.43
CA ASP A 184 20.29 19.07 -6.51
C ASP A 184 18.85 18.97 -6.01
N VAL A 185 18.70 18.77 -4.69
CA VAL A 185 17.41 18.78 -4.03
C VAL A 185 17.10 20.21 -3.61
N GLN A 186 16.10 20.81 -4.24
CA GLN A 186 15.53 22.07 -3.75
C GLN A 186 14.84 21.81 -2.41
N SER A 187 15.01 22.71 -1.46
CA SER A 187 14.55 22.56 -0.09
C SER A 187 14.11 23.89 0.48
N VAL A 188 12.89 23.95 0.99
CA VAL A 188 12.27 25.10 1.64
C VAL A 188 11.70 24.69 2.99
N HIS A 189 11.68 25.62 3.92
CA HIS A 189 11.33 25.33 5.30
C HIS A 189 9.83 25.46 5.55
N VAL A 190 9.23 24.47 6.21
CA VAL A 190 7.80 24.46 6.55
C VAL A 190 7.64 24.23 8.04
N SER A 191 6.95 25.15 8.71
CA SER A 191 6.63 25.03 10.12
C SER A 191 5.22 25.50 10.42
N GLY A 192 4.65 24.96 11.49
CA GLY A 192 3.25 25.17 11.78
C GLY A 192 2.77 24.43 13.01
N ASN A 193 1.45 24.36 13.16
CA ASN A 193 0.77 23.59 14.21
C ASN A 193 -0.42 22.81 13.66
N VAL A 194 -0.77 21.73 14.35
CA VAL A 194 -1.97 20.95 14.10
C VAL A 194 -3.09 21.39 15.05
N THR A 195 -4.27 21.64 14.50
CA THR A 195 -5.52 21.86 15.25
C THR A 195 -6.56 20.80 14.87
N VAL A 196 -7.56 20.63 15.74
CA VAL A 196 -8.76 19.84 15.47
C VAL A 196 -9.97 20.75 15.68
N ASN A 197 -10.80 20.90 14.66
CA ASN A 197 -11.97 21.80 14.68
C ASN A 197 -11.61 23.23 15.12
N GLY A 198 -10.43 23.72 14.73
CA GLY A 198 -9.89 25.03 15.10
C GLY A 198 -9.26 25.14 16.49
N ASP A 199 -9.35 24.09 17.31
CA ASP A 199 -8.80 24.06 18.66
C ASP A 199 -7.51 23.22 18.75
N ARG A 200 -6.65 23.56 19.71
CA ARG A 200 -5.45 22.76 19.98
C ARG A 200 -5.85 21.42 20.63
N PRO A 201 -5.42 20.26 20.09
CA PRO A 201 -5.76 18.96 20.67
C PRO A 201 -5.25 18.81 22.11
N ALA A 202 -6.00 18.08 22.94
CA ALA A 202 -5.51 17.67 24.26
C ALA A 202 -4.45 16.57 24.11
N THR A 203 -3.40 16.59 24.94
CA THR A 203 -2.42 15.49 25.00
C THR A 203 -2.99 14.37 25.87
N GLY A 204 -2.96 13.14 25.37
CA GLY A 204 -3.44 11.95 26.06
C GLY A 204 -2.49 11.41 27.12
N SER A 205 -2.93 10.40 27.87
CA SER A 205 -2.20 9.81 29.00
C SER A 205 -0.91 9.09 28.62
N ASP A 206 -0.84 8.49 27.44
CA ASP A 206 0.30 7.65 27.01
C ASP A 206 1.56 8.46 26.76
N CYS A 207 1.41 9.77 26.54
CA CYS A 207 2.52 10.71 26.47
C CYS A 207 3.21 10.97 27.82
N GLY A 208 2.60 10.60 28.95
CA GLY A 208 3.16 10.88 30.28
C GLY A 208 4.48 10.16 30.57
N GLY A 209 4.77 9.04 29.88
CA GLY A 209 5.95 8.21 30.13
C GLY A 209 7.11 8.42 29.15
N CYS A 210 6.91 9.15 28.05
CA CYS A 210 7.88 9.23 26.96
C CYS A 210 7.76 10.55 26.18
N PRO A 211 8.50 11.61 26.56
CA PRO A 211 8.44 12.91 25.89
C PRO A 211 8.86 12.88 24.42
N GLU A 212 9.78 11.97 24.06
CA GLU A 212 10.28 11.80 22.68
C GLU A 212 9.41 10.89 21.83
N CYS A 213 8.42 10.20 22.42
CA CYS A 213 7.49 9.39 21.66
C CYS A 213 6.58 10.29 20.82
N SER A 214 6.22 9.84 19.63
CA SER A 214 5.32 10.56 18.74
C SER A 214 3.87 10.40 19.19
N LYS A 215 3.10 11.49 19.16
CA LYS A 215 1.65 11.49 19.41
C LYS A 215 0.82 11.79 18.17
N ALA A 216 1.46 12.31 17.13
CA ALA A 216 0.91 12.47 15.81
C ALA A 216 2.07 12.52 14.79
N SER A 217 1.75 12.47 13.51
CA SER A 217 2.68 12.85 12.45
C SER A 217 1.97 13.66 11.38
N VAL A 218 2.74 14.46 10.65
CA VAL A 218 2.28 15.19 9.46
C VAL A 218 3.01 14.62 8.26
N SER A 219 2.29 14.36 7.18
CA SER A 219 2.84 13.86 5.92
C SER A 219 2.41 14.74 4.76
N PHE A 220 3.36 15.02 3.87
CA PHE A 220 3.18 15.76 2.62
C PHE A 220 3.48 14.78 1.49
N VAL A 221 2.54 14.56 0.58
CA VAL A 221 2.72 13.65 -0.56
C VAL A 221 2.30 14.34 -1.85
N SER A 222 3.17 14.37 -2.84
CA SER A 222 2.87 14.91 -4.17
C SER A 222 2.43 13.80 -5.12
N GLU A 223 1.68 14.14 -6.15
CA GLU A 223 1.24 13.18 -7.17
C GLU A 223 2.42 12.59 -7.95
N GLU A 224 3.51 13.34 -8.07
CA GLU A 224 4.73 12.93 -8.78
C GLU A 224 5.61 11.97 -7.94
N GLY A 225 5.31 11.79 -6.65
CA GLY A 225 5.99 10.84 -5.78
C GLY A 225 6.99 11.45 -4.79
N SER A 226 7.03 12.78 -4.64
CA SER A 226 7.73 13.38 -3.49
C SER A 226 6.94 13.12 -2.22
N SER A 227 7.61 12.79 -1.13
CA SER A 227 6.95 12.47 0.14
C SER A 227 7.81 12.86 1.33
N PHE A 228 7.27 13.67 2.25
CA PHE A 228 7.98 14.08 3.46
C PHE A 228 7.10 13.83 4.67
N SER A 229 7.72 13.49 5.80
CA SER A 229 6.96 13.34 7.04
C SER A 229 7.77 13.77 8.25
N THR A 230 7.06 14.28 9.24
CA THR A 230 7.65 14.61 10.54
C THR A 230 6.71 14.18 11.65
N ALA A 231 7.30 13.70 12.74
CA ALA A 231 6.56 13.29 13.92
C ALA A 231 6.39 14.47 14.87
N ILE A 232 5.21 14.58 15.47
CA ILE A 232 4.93 15.52 16.56
C ILE A 232 5.20 14.77 17.87
N PRO A 233 6.25 15.13 18.63
CA PRO A 233 6.58 14.44 19.87
C PRO A 233 5.60 14.80 21.00
N CYS A 234 5.49 13.93 21.98
CA CYS A 234 4.69 14.12 23.20
C CYS A 234 5.11 15.36 23.98
N SER A 235 6.39 15.75 23.90
CA SER A 235 6.94 16.98 24.49
C SER A 235 6.40 18.26 23.84
N SER A 236 5.87 18.19 22.61
CA SER A 236 5.32 19.34 21.90
C SER A 236 4.01 19.79 22.53
N THR A 237 4.01 20.97 23.15
CA THR A 237 2.80 21.55 23.78
C THR A 237 1.93 22.34 22.81
N ALA A 238 2.46 22.69 21.64
CA ALA A 238 1.75 23.46 20.61
C ALA A 238 1.26 22.59 19.44
N TYR A 239 1.52 21.27 19.47
CA TYR A 239 1.35 20.40 18.30
C TYR A 239 2.10 20.93 17.08
N ALA A 240 3.27 21.52 17.35
CA ALA A 240 4.11 22.09 16.31
C ALA A 240 4.74 20.99 15.46
N PHE A 241 4.80 21.23 14.16
CA PHE A 241 5.59 20.48 13.21
C PHE A 241 6.59 21.43 12.54
N ASP A 242 7.72 20.86 12.14
CA ASP A 242 8.87 21.56 11.60
C ASP A 242 9.62 20.55 10.73
N LEU A 243 9.77 20.88 9.45
CA LEU A 243 10.50 20.07 8.47
C LEU A 243 10.86 20.91 7.24
N ASP A 244 11.90 20.48 6.55
CA ASP A 244 12.18 20.96 5.21
C ASP A 244 11.53 20.05 4.16
N VAL A 245 11.02 20.63 3.07
CA VAL A 245 10.41 19.92 1.95
C VAL A 245 10.92 20.47 0.62
N ALA A 246 10.79 19.69 -0.45
CA ALA A 246 10.95 20.26 -1.78
C ALA A 246 9.77 21.19 -2.12
N PRO A 247 9.96 22.23 -2.94
CA PRO A 247 8.84 22.99 -3.49
C PRO A 247 7.92 22.08 -4.34
N GLY A 248 6.61 22.30 -4.25
CA GLY A 248 5.63 21.47 -4.93
C GLY A 248 4.20 21.67 -4.44
N THR A 249 3.28 20.86 -4.97
CA THR A 249 1.90 20.76 -4.48
C THR A 249 1.72 19.43 -3.77
N TYR A 250 1.17 19.45 -2.56
CA TYR A 250 1.09 18.29 -1.68
C TYR A 250 -0.32 18.06 -1.16
N ALA A 251 -0.76 16.80 -1.18
CA ALA A 251 -1.76 16.33 -0.26
C ALA A 251 -1.12 16.21 1.13
N VAL A 252 -1.65 16.96 2.08
CA VAL A 252 -1.17 17.04 3.46
C VAL A 252 -2.13 16.31 4.37
N SER A 253 -1.61 15.36 5.12
CA SER A 253 -2.37 14.55 6.06
C SER A 253 -1.76 14.59 7.46
N VAL A 254 -2.62 14.44 8.45
CA VAL A 254 -2.25 14.29 9.86
C VAL A 254 -2.64 12.88 10.30
N TYR A 255 -1.69 12.15 10.87
CA TYR A 255 -1.94 10.86 11.48
C TYR A 255 -2.03 10.98 13.00
N GLY A 256 -3.15 10.58 13.59
CA GLY A 256 -3.35 10.47 15.03
C GLY A 256 -3.14 9.03 15.52
N TYR A 257 -2.35 8.83 16.58
CA TYR A 257 -2.16 7.52 17.21
C TYR A 257 -3.32 7.13 18.15
N GLY A 258 -4.44 7.86 18.10
CA GLY A 258 -5.64 7.66 18.91
C GLY A 258 -5.66 8.47 20.21
N GLU A 259 -6.83 8.46 20.86
CA GLU A 259 -7.16 9.34 22.00
C GLU A 259 -6.22 9.20 23.20
N THR A 260 -5.62 8.03 23.40
CA THR A 260 -4.69 7.81 24.51
C THR A 260 -3.38 8.57 24.32
N TYR A 261 -3.04 8.96 23.08
CA TYR A 261 -1.89 9.80 22.74
C TYR A 261 -2.28 11.27 22.56
N ALA A 262 -3.35 11.54 21.84
CA ALA A 262 -3.84 12.89 21.55
C ALA A 262 -5.32 12.85 21.18
N ALA A 263 -6.05 13.92 21.49
CA ALA A 263 -7.43 14.13 21.01
C ALA A 263 -7.44 14.47 19.50
N LEU A 264 -7.02 13.51 18.69
CA LEU A 264 -6.98 13.49 17.23
C LEU A 264 -7.70 12.22 16.76
N PRO A 265 -8.38 12.25 15.60
CA PRO A 265 -8.92 11.05 14.98
C PRO A 265 -7.89 9.90 14.90
N PRO A 266 -8.25 8.65 15.27
CA PRO A 266 -7.35 7.50 15.23
C PRO A 266 -7.11 7.02 13.79
N GLY A 267 -6.10 7.59 13.15
CA GLY A 267 -5.74 7.30 11.77
C GLY A 267 -5.31 8.54 11.01
N THR A 268 -5.37 8.46 9.69
CA THR A 268 -4.97 9.51 8.75
C THR A 268 -6.17 10.37 8.38
N ALA A 269 -6.07 11.68 8.62
CA ALA A 269 -7.02 12.68 8.12
C ALA A 269 -6.33 13.62 7.13
N THR A 270 -6.97 13.88 6.00
CA THR A 270 -6.52 14.91 5.05
C THR A 270 -6.80 16.30 5.64
N ALA A 271 -5.75 17.10 5.83
CA ALA A 271 -5.85 18.48 6.33
C ALA A 271 -5.90 19.50 5.18
N ASP A 272 -5.15 19.26 4.11
CA ASP A 272 -5.20 20.04 2.87
C ASP A 272 -4.94 19.11 1.68
N PRO A 273 -5.86 18.95 0.72
CA PRO A 273 -5.68 18.03 -0.40
C PRO A 273 -4.67 18.55 -1.45
N ALA A 274 -4.34 19.84 -1.47
CA ALA A 274 -3.53 20.45 -2.52
C ALA A 274 -2.79 21.70 -2.05
N LEU A 275 -2.02 21.58 -0.96
CA LEU A 275 -1.21 22.68 -0.43
C LEU A 275 -0.05 22.98 -1.38
N VAL A 276 0.02 24.21 -1.88
CA VAL A 276 1.13 24.69 -2.72
C VAL A 276 2.23 25.30 -1.85
N ILE A 277 3.46 24.82 -2.04
CA ILE A 277 4.66 25.26 -1.33
C ILE A 277 5.71 25.68 -2.36
N ASP A 278 5.85 26.99 -2.58
CA ASP A 278 6.85 27.55 -3.51
C ASP A 278 8.09 28.13 -2.79
N GLY A 279 8.07 28.15 -1.46
CA GLY A 279 9.03 28.84 -0.61
C GLY A 279 8.79 28.54 0.87
N ASP A 280 9.59 29.18 1.73
CA ASP A 280 9.44 29.02 3.18
C ASP A 280 8.02 29.38 3.61
N THR A 281 7.37 28.43 4.30
CA THR A 281 5.99 28.54 4.76
C THR A 281 5.97 28.37 6.27
N LEU A 282 5.81 29.49 6.97
CA LEU A 282 5.86 29.54 8.44
C LEU A 282 4.45 29.73 9.00
N ASP A 283 4.28 29.32 10.26
CA ASP A 283 3.02 29.47 11.00
C ASP A 283 1.81 28.84 10.30
N LEU A 284 2.03 27.77 9.52
CA LEU A 284 0.96 27.02 8.86
C LEU A 284 0.07 26.34 9.89
N THR A 285 -1.24 26.58 9.84
CA THR A 285 -2.20 25.81 10.64
C THR A 285 -2.80 24.71 9.78
N LEU A 286 -2.56 23.46 10.17
CA LEU A 286 -3.21 22.29 9.61
C LEU A 286 -4.38 21.92 10.51
N ASP A 287 -5.59 22.29 10.08
CA ASP A 287 -6.81 22.01 10.84
C ASP A 287 -7.47 20.72 10.35
N VAL A 288 -7.53 19.73 11.22
CA VAL A 288 -8.26 18.49 10.98
C VAL A 288 -9.71 18.69 11.42
N GLN A 289 -10.63 18.63 10.46
CA GLN A 289 -12.05 18.52 10.82
C GLN A 289 -12.31 17.14 11.42
N SER A 290 -13.13 17.11 12.46
CA SER A 290 -13.40 15.89 13.22
C SER A 290 -14.85 15.87 13.67
N VAL A 291 -15.55 14.76 13.38
CA VAL A 291 -16.93 14.49 13.77
C VAL A 291 -17.01 13.11 14.40
N HIS A 292 -17.95 12.95 15.32
CA HIS A 292 -18.03 11.76 16.14
C HIS A 292 -18.89 10.67 15.47
N VAL A 293 -18.38 9.45 15.43
CA VAL A 293 -19.10 8.30 14.87
C VAL A 293 -19.16 7.18 15.90
N SER A 294 -20.38 6.75 16.20
CA SER A 294 -20.61 5.63 17.09
C SER A 294 -21.73 4.73 16.61
N GLY A 295 -21.66 3.46 17.00
CA GLY A 295 -22.55 2.47 16.45
C GLY A 295 -22.29 1.07 16.98
N ASN A 296 -22.89 0.08 16.32
CA ASN A 296 -22.66 -1.33 16.59
C ASN A 296 -22.51 -2.14 15.30
N VAL A 297 -21.84 -3.28 15.40
CA VAL A 297 -21.72 -4.26 14.32
C VAL A 297 -22.75 -5.37 14.51
N THR A 298 -23.48 -5.69 13.44
CA THR A 298 -24.35 -6.86 13.33
C THR A 298 -23.86 -7.79 12.22
N VAL A 299 -24.30 -9.06 12.26
CA VAL A 299 -24.14 -10.02 11.18
C VAL A 299 -25.52 -10.54 10.80
N ASN A 300 -25.90 -10.37 9.54
CA ASN A 300 -27.23 -10.74 9.03
C ASN A 300 -28.38 -10.16 9.87
N GLY A 301 -28.21 -8.94 10.39
CA GLY A 301 -29.15 -8.24 11.26
C GLY A 301 -29.14 -8.64 12.74
N ASP A 302 -28.36 -9.66 13.11
CA ASP A 302 -28.26 -10.15 14.49
C ASP A 302 -26.94 -9.70 15.14
N ARG A 303 -26.97 -9.54 16.47
CA ARG A 303 -25.75 -9.28 17.24
C ARG A 303 -24.84 -10.52 17.24
N PRO A 304 -23.54 -10.40 16.88
CA PRO A 304 -22.64 -11.54 16.88
C PRO A 304 -22.43 -12.11 18.29
N ALA A 305 -22.17 -13.42 18.36
CA ALA A 305 -21.75 -14.07 19.60
C ALA A 305 -20.26 -13.83 19.87
N THR A 306 -19.90 -13.53 21.11
CA THR A 306 -18.48 -13.47 21.54
C THR A 306 -17.91 -14.88 21.64
N GLY A 307 -16.75 -15.11 21.03
CA GLY A 307 -16.04 -16.39 21.03
C GLY A 307 -15.29 -16.67 22.34
N SER A 308 -14.72 -17.87 22.44
CA SER A 308 -14.04 -18.37 23.65
C SER A 308 -12.75 -17.62 24.00
N ASP A 309 -12.02 -17.12 23.01
CA ASP A 309 -10.69 -16.53 23.19
C ASP A 309 -10.77 -15.17 23.90
N CYS A 310 -11.94 -14.52 23.85
CA CYS A 310 -12.22 -13.33 24.62
C CYS A 310 -12.34 -13.54 26.13
N GLY A 311 -12.48 -14.79 26.60
CA GLY A 311 -12.66 -15.08 28.03
C GLY A 311 -11.45 -14.71 28.91
N GLY A 312 -10.26 -14.66 28.33
CA GLY A 312 -9.00 -14.40 29.05
C GLY A 312 -8.47 -12.97 28.97
N CYS A 313 -9.02 -12.13 28.10
CA CYS A 313 -8.46 -10.81 27.81
C CYS A 313 -9.56 -9.81 27.41
N PRO A 314 -10.16 -9.08 28.37
CA PRO A 314 -11.22 -8.12 28.08
C PRO A 314 -10.80 -6.96 27.16
N GLU A 315 -9.53 -6.56 27.22
CA GLU A 315 -8.96 -5.48 26.40
C GLU A 315 -8.48 -5.95 25.02
N CYS A 316 -8.44 -7.27 24.77
CA CYS A 316 -8.08 -7.77 23.46
C CYS A 316 -9.18 -7.45 22.46
N SER A 317 -8.80 -7.17 21.21
CA SER A 317 -9.75 -6.89 20.14
C SER A 317 -10.37 -8.17 19.60
N LYS A 318 -11.68 -8.15 19.38
CA LYS A 318 -12.42 -9.25 18.73
C LYS A 318 -12.94 -8.93 17.34
N ALA A 319 -12.95 -7.64 17.00
CA ALA A 319 -13.17 -7.14 15.66
C ALA A 319 -12.53 -5.75 15.54
N SER A 320 -12.47 -5.21 14.33
CA SER A 320 -12.21 -3.78 14.12
C SER A 320 -13.11 -3.24 13.03
N VAL A 321 -13.36 -1.94 13.07
CA VAL A 321 -14.08 -1.19 12.05
C VAL A 321 -13.09 -0.25 11.40
N SER A 322 -13.08 -0.20 10.07
CA SER A 322 -12.20 0.67 9.29
C SER A 322 -13.01 1.50 8.31
N PHE A 323 -12.72 2.80 8.25
CA PHE A 323 -13.28 3.77 7.32
C PHE A 323 -12.14 4.20 6.40
N VAL A 324 -12.28 4.03 5.09
CA VAL A 324 -11.26 4.40 4.11
C VAL A 324 -11.90 5.22 2.99
N SER A 325 -11.40 6.43 2.76
CA SER A 325 -11.83 7.27 1.63
C SER A 325 -10.93 7.04 0.42
N GLU A 326 -11.46 7.32 -0.77
CA GLU A 326 -10.66 7.28 -2.00
C GLU A 326 -9.54 8.33 -2.01
N GLU A 327 -9.71 9.40 -1.22
CA GLU A 327 -8.77 10.52 -1.09
C GLU A 327 -7.64 10.23 -0.07
N GLY A 328 -7.59 9.02 0.50
CA GLY A 328 -6.50 8.57 1.36
C GLY A 328 -6.70 8.81 2.86
N SER A 329 -7.84 9.36 3.29
CA SER A 329 -8.19 9.39 4.72
C SER A 329 -8.56 7.97 5.17
N SER A 330 -8.08 7.58 6.34
CA SER A 330 -8.31 6.25 6.89
C SER A 330 -8.37 6.26 8.40
N PHE A 331 -9.45 5.74 8.97
CA PHE A 331 -9.64 5.66 10.42
C PHE A 331 -9.99 4.24 10.82
N SER A 332 -9.52 3.81 11.98
CA SER A 332 -9.89 2.49 12.48
C SER A 332 -10.03 2.48 13.99
N THR A 333 -10.95 1.66 14.47
CA THR A 333 -11.12 1.41 15.89
C THR A 333 -11.31 -0.08 16.13
N ALA A 334 -10.74 -0.55 17.23
CA ALA A 334 -10.89 -1.93 17.64
C ALA A 334 -12.12 -2.09 18.53
N ILE A 335 -12.88 -3.16 18.32
CA ILE A 335 -13.96 -3.57 19.22
C ILE A 335 -13.36 -4.53 20.26
N PRO A 336 -13.27 -4.13 21.53
CA PRO A 336 -12.68 -4.98 22.56
C PRO A 336 -13.59 -6.15 22.93
N CYS A 337 -13.01 -7.21 23.48
CA CYS A 337 -13.71 -8.38 23.99
C CYS A 337 -14.70 -8.04 25.11
N SER A 338 -14.42 -6.99 25.88
CA SER A 338 -15.29 -6.42 26.91
C SER A 338 -16.58 -5.80 26.34
N SER A 339 -16.57 -5.38 25.07
CA SER A 339 -17.73 -4.78 24.41
C SER A 339 -18.82 -5.84 24.25
N THR A 340 -19.91 -5.68 25.00
CA THR A 340 -21.04 -6.59 24.85
C THR A 340 -21.77 -6.27 23.54
N ALA A 341 -22.15 -5.02 23.30
CA ALA A 341 -22.95 -4.61 22.15
C ALA A 341 -22.23 -4.64 20.78
N TYR A 342 -20.96 -5.06 20.71
CA TYR A 342 -20.13 -4.85 19.51
C TYR A 342 -20.08 -3.37 19.10
N ALA A 343 -20.10 -2.51 20.12
CA ALA A 343 -20.07 -1.08 19.91
C ALA A 343 -18.69 -0.66 19.39
N PHE A 344 -18.70 0.29 18.46
CA PHE A 344 -17.54 1.05 18.01
C PHE A 344 -17.82 2.52 18.25
N ASP A 345 -16.73 3.25 18.49
CA ASP A 345 -16.73 4.65 18.88
C ASP A 345 -15.38 5.22 18.43
N LEU A 346 -15.43 6.24 17.58
CA LEU A 346 -14.25 6.96 17.10
C LEU A 346 -14.65 8.31 16.50
N ASP A 347 -13.69 9.21 16.49
CA ASP A 347 -13.77 10.44 15.70
C ASP A 347 -13.19 10.22 14.30
N VAL A 348 -13.80 10.80 13.26
CA VAL A 348 -13.33 10.75 11.87
C VAL A 348 -13.41 12.13 11.22
N ALA A 349 -12.66 12.35 10.15
CA ALA A 349 -12.89 13.52 9.31
C ALA A 349 -14.20 13.36 8.51
N PRO A 350 -14.95 14.44 8.24
CA PRO A 350 -16.06 14.38 7.29
C PRO A 350 -15.61 13.88 5.92
N GLY A 351 -16.44 13.07 5.25
CA GLY A 351 -16.10 12.47 3.96
C GLY A 351 -17.00 11.31 3.57
N THR A 352 -16.68 10.67 2.43
CA THR A 352 -17.32 9.43 1.98
C THR A 352 -16.35 8.27 2.15
N TYR A 353 -16.80 7.20 2.80
CA TYR A 353 -15.94 6.09 3.21
C TYR A 353 -16.48 4.75 2.75
N ALA A 354 -15.58 3.90 2.23
CA ALA A 354 -15.78 2.47 2.27
C ALA A 354 -15.55 2.00 3.71
N VAL A 355 -16.59 1.45 4.33
CA VAL A 355 -16.59 0.99 5.72
C VAL A 355 -16.55 -0.53 5.75
N SER A 356 -15.51 -1.06 6.37
CA SER A 356 -15.30 -2.49 6.51
C SER A 356 -15.20 -2.92 7.97
N VAL A 357 -15.59 -4.16 8.23
CA VAL A 357 -15.47 -4.82 9.53
C VAL A 357 -14.51 -6.00 9.35
N TYR A 358 -13.47 -6.03 10.18
CA TYR A 358 -12.55 -7.16 10.25
C TYR A 358 -12.90 -8.06 11.44
N GLY A 359 -13.20 -9.33 11.15
CA GLY A 359 -13.35 -10.38 12.16
C GLY A 359 -12.05 -11.14 12.38
N TYR A 360 -11.60 -11.25 13.64
CA TYR A 360 -10.41 -12.05 14.00
C TYR A 360 -10.67 -13.57 14.00
N GLY A 361 -11.82 -14.01 13.49
CA GLY A 361 -12.24 -15.40 13.38
C GLY A 361 -13.20 -15.86 14.50
N GLU A 362 -13.78 -17.04 14.29
CA GLU A 362 -14.88 -17.58 15.11
C GLU A 362 -14.53 -17.77 16.59
N THR A 363 -13.25 -17.99 16.91
CA THR A 363 -12.80 -18.14 18.30
C THR A 363 -12.83 -16.82 19.07
N TYR A 364 -12.84 -15.67 18.37
CA TYR A 364 -12.99 -14.33 18.95
C TYR A 364 -14.42 -13.80 18.86
N ALA A 365 -15.06 -13.96 17.70
CA ALA A 365 -16.43 -13.53 17.46
C ALA A 365 -17.05 -14.33 16.32
N ALA A 366 -18.36 -14.55 16.37
CA ALA A 366 -19.15 -15.07 15.26
C ALA A 366 -19.32 -14.01 14.15
N LEU A 367 -18.18 -13.60 13.57
CA LEU A 367 -18.03 -12.70 12.44
C LEU A 367 -17.28 -13.47 11.34
N PRO A 368 -17.53 -13.20 10.05
CA PRO A 368 -16.72 -13.71 8.96
C PRO A 368 -15.21 -13.50 9.23
N PRO A 369 -14.35 -14.53 9.10
CA PRO A 369 -12.93 -14.40 9.35
C PRO A 369 -12.25 -13.60 8.23
N GLY A 370 -11.84 -12.38 8.55
CA GLY A 370 -11.26 -11.44 7.58
C GLY A 370 -12.07 -10.16 7.44
N THR A 371 -11.88 -9.45 6.32
CA THR A 371 -12.49 -8.15 6.04
C THR A 371 -13.79 -8.33 5.27
N ALA A 372 -14.90 -7.85 5.83
CA ALA A 372 -16.17 -7.69 5.14
C ALA A 372 -16.49 -6.22 4.90
N LEU A 373 -16.96 -5.88 3.70
CA LEU A 373 -17.44 -4.55 3.38
C LEU A 373 -18.87 -4.40 3.91
N ALA A 374 -19.10 -3.47 4.84
CA ALA A 374 -20.41 -3.21 5.45
C ALA A 374 -21.16 -2.10 4.72
N ASP A 375 -20.45 -1.05 4.29
CA ASP A 375 -20.99 0.02 3.44
C ASP A 375 -19.92 0.46 2.43
N PRO A 376 -20.16 0.41 1.12
CA PRO A 376 -19.17 0.83 0.13
C PRO A 376 -18.98 2.35 0.03
N ALA A 377 -19.93 3.16 0.52
CA ALA A 377 -19.93 4.61 0.32
C ALA A 377 -20.75 5.34 1.40
N LEU A 378 -20.39 5.13 2.67
CA LEU A 378 -21.01 5.83 3.79
C LEU A 378 -20.58 7.30 3.78
N VAL A 379 -21.56 8.21 3.67
CA VAL A 379 -21.33 9.65 3.76
C VAL A 379 -21.43 10.11 5.22
N ILE A 380 -20.40 10.81 5.68
CA ILE A 380 -20.30 11.36 7.03
C ILE A 380 -20.03 12.87 6.91
N ASP A 381 -21.07 13.68 7.10
CA ASP A 381 -20.97 15.16 7.06
C ASP A 381 -21.02 15.80 8.46
N GLY A 382 -21.18 14.99 9.50
CA GLY A 382 -21.45 15.41 10.88
C GLY A 382 -21.49 14.22 11.84
N ASP A 383 -21.76 14.49 13.11
CA ASP A 383 -21.89 13.45 14.12
C ASP A 383 -22.91 12.39 13.70
N THR A 384 -22.47 11.14 13.62
CA THR A 384 -23.26 10.00 13.18
C THR A 384 -23.33 9.00 14.32
N LEU A 385 -24.44 9.04 15.05
CA LEU A 385 -24.66 8.21 16.23
C LEU A 385 -25.57 7.04 15.90
N ASP A 386 -25.47 5.98 16.70
CA ASP A 386 -26.31 4.78 16.60
C ASP A 386 -26.25 4.11 15.21
N LEU A 387 -25.11 4.22 14.52
CA LEU A 387 -24.90 3.57 13.22
C LEU A 387 -24.89 2.05 13.38
N THR A 388 -25.68 1.34 12.59
CA THR A 388 -25.60 -0.12 12.50
C THR A 388 -24.82 -0.50 11.25
N LEU A 389 -23.65 -1.11 11.45
CA LEU A 389 -22.87 -1.72 10.39
C LEU A 389 -23.24 -3.20 10.32
N ASP A 390 -24.08 -3.55 9.34
CA ASP A 390 -24.54 -4.92 9.16
C ASP A 390 -23.67 -5.65 8.13
N VAL A 391 -22.95 -6.65 8.61
CA VAL A 391 -22.16 -7.54 7.74
C VAL A 391 -23.04 -8.67 7.27
N GLN A 392 -23.28 -8.74 5.96
CA GLN A 392 -23.92 -9.91 5.36
C GLN A 392 -22.93 -11.07 5.34
N SER A 393 -23.38 -12.28 5.65
CA SER A 393 -22.55 -13.48 5.58
C SER A 393 -23.31 -14.69 5.03
N VAL A 394 -22.60 -15.47 4.23
CA VAL A 394 -23.05 -16.73 3.66
C VAL A 394 -22.03 -17.79 4.01
N HIS A 395 -22.52 -18.90 4.52
CA HIS A 395 -21.69 -20.04 4.87
C HIS A 395 -21.19 -20.77 3.61
N VAL A 396 -19.87 -20.94 3.50
CA VAL A 396 -19.20 -21.60 2.38
C VAL A 396 -18.32 -22.73 2.90
N SER A 397 -18.53 -23.93 2.36
CA SER A 397 -17.71 -25.10 2.69
C SER A 397 -17.38 -25.94 1.46
N GLY A 398 -16.28 -26.67 1.53
CA GLY A 398 -15.78 -27.50 0.44
C GLY A 398 -14.52 -28.26 0.82
N ASN A 399 -13.85 -28.85 -0.16
CA ASN A 399 -12.61 -29.61 0.04
C ASN A 399 -11.53 -29.17 -0.94
N VAL A 400 -10.27 -29.16 -0.50
CA VAL A 400 -9.11 -28.96 -1.37
C VAL A 400 -8.67 -30.31 -1.94
N THR A 401 -8.51 -30.37 -3.26
CA THR A 401 -8.00 -31.53 -4.01
C THR A 401 -6.85 -31.12 -4.92
N VAL A 402 -5.91 -32.03 -5.17
CA VAL A 402 -4.83 -31.88 -6.17
C VAL A 402 -5.08 -32.89 -7.27
N ASN A 403 -5.22 -32.42 -8.51
CA ASN A 403 -5.53 -33.26 -9.69
C ASN A 403 -6.80 -34.13 -9.52
N GLY A 404 -7.76 -33.67 -8.72
CA GLY A 404 -9.00 -34.41 -8.43
C GLY A 404 -8.90 -35.40 -7.27
N ASP A 405 -7.69 -35.65 -6.76
CA ASP A 405 -7.46 -36.53 -5.61
C ASP A 405 -7.29 -35.72 -4.31
N ARG A 406 -7.59 -36.36 -3.18
CA ARG A 406 -7.30 -35.78 -1.86
C ARG A 406 -5.77 -35.81 -1.64
N PRO A 407 -5.13 -34.69 -1.24
CA PRO A 407 -3.70 -34.68 -0.93
C PRO A 407 -3.35 -35.60 0.25
N ALA A 408 -2.20 -36.27 0.21
CA ALA A 408 -1.72 -36.97 1.40
C ALA A 408 -1.25 -35.96 2.46
N THR A 409 -1.52 -36.25 3.75
CA THR A 409 -0.99 -35.46 4.86
C THR A 409 0.49 -35.78 5.07
N GLY A 410 1.35 -34.77 5.09
CA GLY A 410 2.79 -34.91 5.26
C GLY A 410 3.22 -35.21 6.69
N SER A 411 4.51 -35.50 6.86
CA SER A 411 5.11 -35.92 8.14
C SER A 411 5.05 -34.84 9.23
N ASP A 412 5.10 -33.55 8.85
CA ASP A 412 5.19 -32.43 9.81
C ASP A 412 3.88 -32.21 10.57
N CYS A 413 2.77 -32.72 10.05
CA CYS A 413 1.49 -32.76 10.74
C CYS A 413 1.42 -33.79 11.89
N GLY A 414 2.38 -34.70 12.00
CA GLY A 414 2.36 -35.77 13.01
C GLY A 414 2.48 -35.29 14.46
N GLY A 415 3.01 -34.08 14.69
CA GLY A 415 3.26 -33.53 16.04
C GLY A 415 2.33 -32.40 16.47
N CYS A 416 1.50 -31.86 15.57
CA CYS A 416 0.69 -30.68 15.84
C CYS A 416 -0.65 -30.74 15.08
N PRO A 417 -1.71 -31.33 15.69
CA PRO A 417 -3.02 -31.44 15.05
C PRO A 417 -3.66 -30.10 14.70
N GLU A 418 -3.39 -29.05 15.49
CA GLU A 418 -3.93 -27.70 15.30
C GLU A 418 -3.10 -26.86 14.32
N CYS A 419 -1.91 -27.31 13.92
CA CYS A 419 -1.10 -26.58 12.95
C CYS A 419 -1.78 -26.62 11.58
N SER A 420 -1.67 -25.53 10.84
CA SER A 420 -2.23 -25.43 9.50
C SER A 420 -1.34 -26.14 8.48
N LYS A 421 -1.95 -26.89 7.56
CA LYS A 421 -1.26 -27.54 6.43
C LYS A 421 -1.60 -26.92 5.08
N ALA A 422 -2.68 -26.16 5.02
CA ALA A 422 -3.06 -25.33 3.90
C ALA A 422 -3.94 -24.17 4.40
N SER A 423 -4.18 -23.18 3.56
CA SER A 423 -5.25 -22.21 3.76
C SER A 423 -6.00 -21.96 2.46
N VAL A 424 -7.26 -21.56 2.58
CA VAL A 424 -8.11 -21.13 1.46
C VAL A 424 -8.46 -19.67 1.69
N THR A 425 -8.28 -18.85 0.66
CA THR A 425 -8.53 -17.42 0.71
C THR A 425 -9.46 -17.01 -0.42
N PHE A 426 -10.53 -16.29 -0.07
CA PHE A 426 -11.45 -15.61 -0.97
C PHE A 426 -11.05 -14.14 -1.01
N ALA A 427 -10.50 -13.68 -2.13
CA ALA A 427 -10.03 -12.31 -2.32
C ALA A 427 -10.96 -11.56 -3.28
N GLY A 428 -11.65 -10.55 -2.77
CA GLY A 428 -12.61 -9.74 -3.51
C GLY A 428 -11.97 -8.49 -4.10
N GLU A 429 -12.50 -8.03 -5.23
CA GLU A 429 -11.99 -6.83 -5.93
C GLU A 429 -12.28 -5.53 -5.18
N GLU A 430 -13.28 -5.53 -4.30
CA GLU A 430 -13.73 -4.39 -3.48
C GLU A 430 -13.11 -4.39 -2.06
N GLY A 431 -12.00 -5.11 -1.87
CA GLY A 431 -11.25 -5.12 -0.60
C GLY A 431 -11.75 -6.14 0.44
N GLY A 432 -12.86 -6.84 0.17
CA GLY A 432 -13.28 -7.98 0.99
C GLY A 432 -12.27 -9.14 0.88
N SER A 433 -11.87 -9.73 2.00
CA SER A 433 -10.92 -10.84 2.01
C SER A 433 -11.20 -11.76 3.18
N PHE A 434 -11.41 -13.04 2.89
CA PHE A 434 -11.75 -14.05 3.89
C PHE A 434 -10.81 -15.22 3.79
N SER A 435 -10.30 -15.70 4.91
CA SER A 435 -9.34 -16.80 4.91
C SER A 435 -9.62 -17.76 6.04
N THR A 436 -9.50 -19.05 5.73
CA THR A 436 -9.56 -20.11 6.74
C THR A 436 -8.37 -21.04 6.57
N ALA A 437 -7.83 -21.50 7.69
CA ALA A 437 -6.75 -22.46 7.71
C ALA A 437 -7.32 -23.89 7.75
N ILE A 438 -6.72 -24.79 6.98
CA ILE A 438 -7.00 -26.22 7.05
C ILE A 438 -6.03 -26.84 8.05
N PRO A 439 -6.50 -27.31 9.22
CA PRO A 439 -5.62 -27.89 10.22
C PRO A 439 -5.12 -29.27 9.82
N CYS A 440 -3.99 -29.68 10.39
CA CYS A 440 -3.37 -31.00 10.22
C CYS A 440 -4.32 -32.13 10.62
N SER A 441 -5.16 -31.90 11.63
CA SER A 441 -6.23 -32.82 12.07
C SER A 441 -7.32 -33.05 11.02
N SER A 442 -7.48 -32.14 10.05
CA SER A 442 -8.47 -32.27 8.98
C SER A 442 -8.08 -33.41 8.05
N THR A 443 -8.67 -34.58 8.25
CA THR A 443 -8.52 -35.69 7.29
C THR A 443 -9.14 -35.36 5.96
N ALA A 444 -10.10 -34.42 5.92
CA ALA A 444 -10.90 -34.13 4.75
C ALA A 444 -10.31 -33.12 3.78
N TYR A 445 -9.31 -32.34 4.23
CA TYR A 445 -8.94 -31.07 3.58
C TYR A 445 -10.16 -30.18 3.38
N ALA A 446 -11.12 -30.31 4.30
CA ALA A 446 -12.31 -29.48 4.28
C ALA A 446 -11.94 -28.07 4.71
N PHE A 447 -12.47 -27.08 3.99
CA PHE A 447 -12.54 -25.71 4.43
C PHE A 447 -14.00 -25.37 4.70
N ASP A 448 -14.21 -24.51 5.68
CA ASP A 448 -15.50 -24.13 6.21
C ASP A 448 -15.31 -22.73 6.80
N LEU A 449 -16.07 -21.76 6.28
CA LEU A 449 -16.05 -20.37 6.75
C LEU A 449 -17.30 -19.62 6.29
N ASP A 450 -17.63 -18.56 7.00
CA ASP A 450 -18.58 -17.55 6.52
C ASP A 450 -17.87 -16.50 5.65
N VAL A 451 -18.47 -16.15 4.51
CA VAL A 451 -17.95 -15.18 3.53
C VAL A 451 -19.05 -14.16 3.24
N ALA A 452 -18.72 -12.89 3.09
CA ALA A 452 -19.71 -11.92 2.63
C ALA A 452 -20.15 -12.21 1.19
N PRO A 453 -21.39 -11.85 0.79
CA PRO A 453 -21.81 -11.85 -0.61
C PRO A 453 -20.87 -11.00 -1.47
N GLY A 454 -20.54 -11.46 -2.67
CA GLY A 454 -19.59 -10.76 -3.54
C GLY A 454 -18.99 -11.64 -4.63
N THR A 455 -18.02 -11.09 -5.36
CA THR A 455 -17.24 -11.83 -6.37
C THR A 455 -15.79 -11.93 -5.92
N TYR A 456 -15.25 -13.15 -5.91
CA TYR A 456 -13.95 -13.46 -5.32
C TYR A 456 -13.07 -14.29 -6.24
N GLY A 457 -11.79 -13.96 -6.31
CA GLY A 457 -10.75 -14.93 -6.65
C GLY A 457 -10.54 -15.90 -5.49
N VAL A 458 -10.43 -17.19 -5.77
CA VAL A 458 -10.18 -18.22 -4.74
C VAL A 458 -8.77 -18.76 -4.90
N ASN A 459 -7.99 -18.59 -3.84
CA ASN A 459 -6.60 -19.02 -3.76
C ASN A 459 -6.46 -20.11 -2.70
N VAL A 460 -5.58 -21.08 -2.97
CA VAL A 460 -5.15 -22.08 -1.99
C VAL A 460 -3.66 -21.92 -1.76
N TYR A 461 -3.26 -21.75 -0.50
CA TYR A 461 -1.86 -21.74 -0.11
C TYR A 461 -1.47 -23.08 0.50
N GLY A 462 -0.46 -23.73 -0.07
CA GLY A 462 0.18 -24.91 0.50
C GLY A 462 1.42 -24.54 1.31
N TYR A 463 1.56 -25.08 2.52
CA TYR A 463 2.77 -24.89 3.34
C TYR A 463 3.94 -25.78 2.91
N GLY A 464 3.79 -26.52 1.80
CA GLY A 464 4.80 -27.36 1.18
C GLY A 464 4.64 -28.85 1.45
N GLU A 465 5.41 -29.65 0.70
CA GLU A 465 5.27 -31.12 0.62
C GLU A 465 5.47 -31.85 1.94
N THR A 466 6.15 -31.24 2.92
CA THR A 466 6.34 -31.84 4.25
C THR A 466 5.10 -31.74 5.14
N TYR A 467 4.17 -30.82 4.85
CA TYR A 467 2.88 -30.64 5.54
C TYR A 467 1.73 -31.33 4.83
N ALA A 468 1.69 -31.26 3.50
CA ALA A 468 0.73 -31.93 2.65
C ALA A 468 1.30 -32.05 1.23
N GLU A 469 0.84 -33.01 0.43
CA GLU A 469 1.15 -33.08 -1.01
C GLU A 469 0.45 -31.95 -1.80
N LEU A 470 0.76 -30.71 -1.43
CA LEU A 470 0.34 -29.46 -2.06
C LEU A 470 1.61 -28.70 -2.47
N PRO A 471 1.64 -28.07 -3.65
CA PRO A 471 2.71 -27.17 -4.02
C PRO A 471 2.91 -26.10 -2.94
N ALA A 472 4.17 -25.83 -2.59
CA ALA A 472 4.48 -24.73 -1.70
C ALA A 472 4.13 -23.40 -2.39
N GLY A 473 3.40 -22.53 -1.69
CA GLY A 473 2.99 -21.23 -2.22
C GLY A 473 1.50 -21.14 -2.55
N THR A 474 1.12 -20.04 -3.19
CA THR A 474 -0.27 -19.71 -3.54
C THR A 474 -0.62 -20.19 -4.94
N ALA A 475 -1.67 -20.98 -5.07
CA ALA A 475 -2.27 -21.35 -6.35
C ALA A 475 -3.65 -20.68 -6.49
N ALA A 476 -3.86 -19.93 -7.57
CA ALA A 476 -5.18 -19.46 -7.96
C ALA A 476 -6.00 -20.62 -8.52
N VAL A 477 -7.08 -21.00 -7.83
CA VAL A 477 -7.92 -22.14 -8.19
C VAL A 477 -9.17 -21.69 -8.96
N VAL A 478 -9.70 -20.52 -8.62
CA VAL A 478 -10.82 -19.88 -9.34
C VAL A 478 -10.53 -18.40 -9.51
N GLY A 479 -10.57 -17.89 -10.74
CA GLY A 479 -10.32 -16.47 -11.01
C GLY A 479 -11.47 -15.55 -10.60
N SER A 480 -12.71 -16.05 -10.63
CA SER A 480 -13.91 -15.30 -10.24
C SER A 480 -15.03 -16.27 -9.83
N LEU A 481 -15.42 -16.22 -8.57
CA LEU A 481 -16.52 -16.98 -7.96
C LEU A 481 -17.51 -16.00 -7.32
N ARG A 482 -18.77 -16.06 -7.74
CA ARG A 482 -19.84 -15.26 -7.14
C ARG A 482 -20.46 -16.00 -5.96
N ILE A 483 -20.40 -15.41 -4.78
CA ILE A 483 -21.14 -15.82 -3.59
C ILE A 483 -22.41 -14.95 -3.52
N PRO A 484 -23.60 -15.58 -3.50
CA PRO A 484 -24.89 -14.88 -3.66
C PRO A 484 -25.28 -14.02 -2.47
#